data_AF-A0A9Y2JIF0-F1
#
_entry.id   AF-A0A9Y2JIF0-F1
#
_cell.length_a   1.000
_cell.length_b   1.000
_cell.length_c   1.000
_cell.angle_alpha   90.00
_cell.angle_beta   90.00
_cell.angle_gamma   90.00
#
_symmetry.space_group_name_H-M   'P 1'
#
loop_
_entity.id
_entity.type
_entity.pdbx_description
1 polymer ?
#
loop_
_entity_poly.entity_id
_entity_poly.type
_entity_poly.pdbx_seq_one_letter_code
_entity_poly.pdbx_strand_id
1 'polypeptide(L)'
;MGFNIRNQMLEAAQIEVIDEVWTGQVAGPSDAWRLIVGGNVVPSATVSRRVDGEYLDEVDASWGRLGREGGMFGPNGEFLVSVGGAGLGDLPWARVRCEPASVMVHHLAAITGEPEFVAMSVDGTVVCGVTTEEYDVWIILKHFRNDAV
;
A
#
# COMPACT_ATOMS: atom_id res chain seq x y z
N MET A 1 8.12 14.45 13.95
CA MET A 1 9.20 14.48 12.94
C MET A 1 9.00 13.48 11.78
N GLY A 2 8.23 12.39 11.92
CA GLY A 2 8.10 11.36 10.86
C GLY A 2 7.33 11.75 9.60
N PHE A 3 6.37 12.67 9.68
CA PHE A 3 5.56 13.12 8.52
C PHE A 3 6.38 13.61 7.33
N ASN A 4 7.41 14.42 7.61
CA ASN A 4 8.24 15.03 6.58
C ASN A 4 9.04 13.97 5.81
N ILE A 5 9.53 12.94 6.51
CA ILE A 5 10.27 11.83 5.88
C ILE A 5 9.35 11.02 4.97
N ARG A 6 8.16 10.62 5.44
CA ARG A 6 7.18 9.88 4.62
C ARG A 6 6.80 10.66 3.36
N ASN A 7 6.51 11.96 3.46
CA ASN A 7 6.09 12.74 2.29
C ASN A 7 7.21 12.86 1.25
N GLN A 8 8.45 13.10 1.70
CA GLN A 8 9.61 13.10 0.81
C GLN A 8 9.77 11.75 0.09
N MET A 9 9.49 10.63 0.76
CA MET A 9 9.51 9.30 0.13
C MET A 9 8.42 9.16 -0.93
N LEU A 10 7.20 9.61 -0.63
CA LEU A 10 6.08 9.56 -1.58
C LEU A 10 6.35 10.44 -2.81
N GLU A 11 6.86 11.66 -2.60
CA GLU A 11 7.25 12.55 -3.70
C GLU A 11 8.39 11.97 -4.54
N ALA A 12 9.41 11.39 -3.90
CA ALA A 12 10.49 10.68 -4.60
C ALA A 12 9.98 9.46 -5.38
N ALA A 13 8.87 8.87 -4.93
CA ALA A 13 8.16 7.81 -5.61
C ALA A 13 7.24 8.28 -6.75
N GLN A 14 7.28 9.57 -7.09
CA GLN A 14 6.39 10.21 -8.07
C GLN A 14 4.90 10.06 -7.69
N ILE A 15 4.63 9.97 -6.40
CA ILE A 15 3.29 9.91 -5.83
C ILE A 15 2.90 11.32 -5.41
N GLU A 16 1.82 11.85 -5.99
CA GLU A 16 1.28 13.14 -5.60
C GLU A 16 0.60 13.01 -4.23
N VAL A 17 1.09 13.74 -3.22
CA VAL A 17 0.45 13.83 -1.91
C VAL A 17 -0.65 14.87 -1.97
N ILE A 18 -1.90 14.45 -1.80
CA ILE A 18 -3.07 15.35 -1.75
C ILE A 18 -3.29 15.86 -0.33
N ASP A 19 -3.33 14.93 0.63
CA ASP A 19 -3.48 15.24 2.05
C ASP A 19 -2.41 14.50 2.85
N GLU A 20 -1.57 15.22 3.59
CA GLU A 20 -0.55 14.59 4.44
C GLU A 20 -1.15 13.85 5.64
N VAL A 21 -2.30 14.30 6.11
CA VAL A 21 -3.04 13.71 7.23
C VAL A 21 -4.49 13.61 6.82
N TRP A 22 -4.93 12.41 6.51
CA TRP A 22 -6.33 12.13 6.27
C TRP A 22 -7.12 12.12 7.58
N THR A 23 -8.29 12.76 7.59
CA THR A 23 -9.17 12.90 8.75
C THR A 23 -10.54 12.25 8.55
N GLY A 24 -10.75 11.55 7.42
CA GLY A 24 -12.00 10.83 7.16
C GLY A 24 -12.22 9.63 8.08
N GLN A 25 -13.47 9.19 8.20
CA GLN A 25 -13.87 8.09 9.08
C GLN A 25 -13.63 6.73 8.41
N VAL A 26 -12.41 6.21 8.52
CA VAL A 26 -12.00 4.89 8.05
C VAL A 26 -11.16 4.19 9.12
N ALA A 27 -10.92 2.88 8.98
CA ALA A 27 -10.01 2.16 9.87
C ALA A 27 -8.60 2.78 9.84
N GLY A 28 -7.92 2.81 10.98
CA GLY A 28 -6.59 3.41 11.08
C GLY A 28 -5.52 2.58 10.36
N PRO A 29 -4.34 3.17 10.04
CA PRO A 29 -3.24 2.45 9.41
C PRO A 29 -2.80 1.21 10.20
N SER A 30 -2.67 1.30 11.53
CA SER A 30 -2.34 0.14 12.36
C SER A 30 -3.34 -1.01 12.25
N ASP A 31 -4.63 -0.71 12.08
CA ASP A 31 -5.65 -1.74 11.91
C ASP A 31 -5.57 -2.39 10.53
N ALA A 32 -5.31 -1.59 9.49
CA ALA A 32 -5.08 -2.08 8.14
C ALA A 32 -3.82 -2.96 8.05
N TRP A 33 -2.71 -2.55 8.68
CA TRP A 33 -1.50 -3.36 8.79
C TRP A 33 -1.80 -4.72 9.46
N ARG A 34 -2.52 -4.72 10.58
CA ARG A 34 -2.87 -5.95 11.30
C ARG A 34 -3.67 -6.94 10.44
N LEU A 35 -4.47 -6.45 9.49
CA LEU A 35 -5.24 -7.29 8.57
C LEU A 35 -4.40 -7.97 7.50
N ILE A 36 -3.23 -7.42 7.16
CA ILE A 36 -2.37 -7.92 6.08
C ILE A 36 -1.18 -8.72 6.62
N VAL A 37 -0.65 -8.41 7.82
CA VAL A 37 0.49 -9.15 8.42
C VAL A 37 0.09 -10.29 9.36
N GLY A 38 -1.20 -10.66 9.41
CA GLY A 38 -1.67 -11.71 10.30
C GLY A 38 -1.19 -13.11 9.88
N GLY A 39 -0.81 -13.98 10.82
CA GLY A 39 -0.27 -15.31 10.52
C GLY A 39 -1.18 -16.30 9.76
N ASN A 40 -2.46 -15.97 9.58
CA ASN A 40 -3.42 -16.76 8.79
C ASN A 40 -3.82 -16.06 7.48
N VAL A 41 -3.15 -14.97 7.11
CA VAL A 41 -3.44 -14.25 5.88
C VAL A 41 -3.02 -15.11 4.68
N VAL A 42 -3.93 -15.18 3.70
CA VAL A 42 -3.67 -15.83 2.41
C VAL A 42 -3.48 -14.72 1.37
N PRO A 43 -2.38 -14.72 0.61
CA PRO A 43 -2.13 -13.72 -0.41
C PRO A 43 -3.12 -13.86 -1.58
N SER A 44 -3.48 -12.73 -2.17
CA SER A 44 -4.23 -12.68 -3.43
C SER A 44 -3.32 -12.88 -4.64
N ALA A 45 -2.04 -12.50 -4.51
CA ALA A 45 -0.97 -12.84 -5.42
C ALA A 45 0.36 -12.96 -4.66
N THR A 46 1.25 -13.78 -5.19
CA THR A 46 2.60 -13.99 -4.64
C THR A 46 3.59 -13.82 -5.78
N VAL A 47 4.60 -13.00 -5.56
CA VAL A 47 5.69 -12.75 -6.52
C VAL A 47 6.99 -13.23 -5.90
N SER A 48 7.74 -14.09 -6.60
CA SER A 48 8.96 -14.66 -6.03
C SER A 48 10.16 -13.72 -6.16
N ARG A 49 10.89 -13.51 -5.07
CA ARG A 49 12.14 -12.72 -5.05
C ARG A 49 13.33 -13.48 -5.63
N ARG A 50 13.16 -14.78 -5.94
CA ARG A 50 14.22 -15.66 -6.46
C ARG A 50 14.55 -15.42 -7.93
N VAL A 51 13.69 -14.70 -8.66
CA VAL A 51 13.96 -14.29 -10.04
C VAL A 51 14.68 -12.95 -9.99
N ASP A 52 15.98 -12.97 -10.29
CA ASP A 52 16.81 -11.76 -10.25
C ASP A 52 16.32 -10.71 -11.25
N GLY A 53 16.15 -9.46 -10.77
CA GLY A 53 16.09 -8.25 -11.59
C GLY A 53 14.70 -7.68 -11.92
N GLU A 54 13.63 -8.49 -11.91
CA GLU A 54 12.32 -8.06 -12.45
C GLU A 54 11.15 -8.24 -11.47
N TYR A 55 11.37 -8.77 -10.26
CA TYR A 55 10.26 -9.06 -9.34
C TYR A 55 9.49 -7.80 -8.92
N LEU A 56 10.15 -6.64 -8.83
CA LEU A 56 9.49 -5.37 -8.47
C LEU A 56 8.51 -4.91 -9.54
N ASP A 57 8.82 -5.12 -10.83
CA ASP A 57 7.89 -4.85 -11.94
C ASP A 57 6.64 -5.74 -11.84
N GLU A 58 6.84 -7.02 -11.51
CA GLU A 58 5.73 -7.96 -11.31
C GLU A 58 4.89 -7.59 -10.07
N VAL A 59 5.52 -7.09 -9.00
CA VAL A 59 4.81 -6.58 -7.82
C VAL A 59 4.00 -5.33 -8.19
N ASP A 60 4.59 -4.32 -8.84
CA ASP A 60 3.88 -3.10 -9.28
C ASP A 60 2.68 -3.46 -10.18
N ALA A 61 2.89 -4.35 -11.16
CA ALA A 61 1.83 -4.83 -12.05
C ALA A 61 0.72 -5.58 -11.29
N SER A 62 1.10 -6.46 -10.35
CA SER A 62 0.16 -7.27 -9.58
C SER A 62 -0.68 -6.44 -8.62
N TRP A 63 -0.04 -5.54 -7.86
CA TRP A 63 -0.72 -4.58 -6.99
C TRP A 63 -1.64 -3.66 -7.78
N GLY A 64 -1.15 -3.04 -8.86
CA GLY A 64 -1.94 -2.12 -9.67
C GLY A 64 -3.15 -2.79 -10.31
N ARG A 65 -3.00 -4.04 -10.77
CA ARG A 65 -4.11 -4.84 -11.30
C ARG A 65 -5.12 -5.20 -10.21
N LEU A 66 -4.69 -5.76 -9.10
CA LEU A 66 -5.57 -6.16 -7.98
C LEU A 66 -6.29 -4.96 -7.38
N GLY A 67 -5.59 -3.83 -7.18
CA GLY A 67 -6.20 -2.59 -6.70
C GLY A 67 -7.29 -2.08 -7.64
N ARG A 68 -7.06 -2.13 -8.96
CA ARG A 68 -8.06 -1.71 -9.95
C ARG A 68 -9.27 -2.64 -10.00
N GLU A 69 -9.03 -3.95 -10.04
CA GLU A 69 -10.10 -4.96 -10.02
C GLU A 69 -10.92 -4.90 -8.72
N GLY A 70 -10.26 -4.58 -7.60
CA GLY A 70 -10.86 -4.45 -6.28
C GLY A 70 -11.57 -3.12 -6.01
N GLY A 71 -11.43 -2.11 -6.88
CA GLY A 71 -12.00 -0.78 -6.64
C GLY A 71 -11.26 0.06 -5.60
N MET A 72 -9.96 -0.19 -5.40
CA MET A 72 -9.08 0.55 -4.49
C MET A 72 -8.98 2.03 -4.85
N PHE A 73 -8.87 2.31 -6.15
CA PHE A 73 -8.56 3.64 -6.66
C PHE A 73 -9.83 4.44 -6.90
N GLY A 74 -9.87 5.66 -6.39
CA GLY A 74 -10.93 6.63 -6.68
C GLY A 74 -10.95 7.07 -8.16
N PRO A 75 -11.94 7.89 -8.57
CA PRO A 75 -12.12 8.28 -9.97
C PRO A 75 -10.90 8.91 -10.64
N ASN A 76 -10.04 9.61 -9.87
CA ASN A 76 -8.81 10.20 -10.40
C ASN A 76 -7.56 9.45 -9.92
N GLY A 77 -7.68 8.18 -9.51
CA GLY A 77 -6.55 7.39 -9.00
C GLY A 77 -6.19 7.68 -7.53
N GLU A 78 -7.08 8.32 -6.76
CA GLU A 78 -6.80 8.61 -5.34
C GLU A 78 -6.95 7.38 -4.44
N PHE A 79 -6.08 7.27 -3.45
CA PHE A 79 -6.16 6.27 -2.37
C PHE A 79 -5.44 6.76 -1.12
N LEU A 80 -5.57 6.03 -0.02
CA LEU A 80 -4.86 6.26 1.23
C LEU A 80 -3.67 5.30 1.32
N VAL A 81 -2.52 5.78 1.80
CA VAL A 81 -1.32 4.95 1.93
C VAL A 81 -0.63 5.12 3.29
N SER A 82 -0.11 4.01 3.80
CA SER A 82 0.81 3.93 4.93
C SER A 82 1.98 3.05 4.51
N VAL A 83 3.19 3.58 4.61
CA VAL A 83 4.42 2.96 4.09
C VAL A 83 5.12 2.16 5.20
N GLY A 84 5.80 1.09 4.79
CA GLY A 84 6.75 0.29 5.56
C GLY A 84 7.83 1.11 6.28
N GLY A 85 8.46 0.53 7.31
CA GLY A 85 9.64 1.12 7.96
C GLY A 85 9.34 2.05 9.15
N ALA A 86 10.05 3.18 9.24
CA ALA A 86 10.02 4.03 10.43
C ALA A 86 8.64 4.69 10.65
N GLY A 87 7.95 4.32 11.73
CA GLY A 87 6.60 4.81 12.05
C GLY A 87 5.46 4.00 11.41
N LEU A 88 5.75 2.74 11.06
CA LEU A 88 4.78 1.76 10.56
C LEU A 88 3.48 1.76 11.37
N GLY A 89 2.35 2.02 10.73
CA GLY A 89 1.02 2.05 11.36
C GLY A 89 0.76 3.25 12.28
N ASP A 90 1.79 3.82 12.91
CA ASP A 90 1.67 4.93 13.86
C ASP A 90 1.46 6.29 13.19
N LEU A 91 1.92 6.45 11.95
CA LEU A 91 1.62 7.64 11.16
C LEU A 91 0.21 7.53 10.55
N PRO A 92 -0.63 8.59 10.63
CA PRO A 92 -1.93 8.61 9.96
C PRO A 92 -1.76 8.46 8.44
N TRP A 93 -2.85 8.05 7.80
CA TRP A 93 -2.96 7.94 6.36
C TRP A 93 -2.51 9.22 5.65
N ALA A 94 -1.71 9.06 4.59
CA ALA A 94 -1.58 10.07 3.55
C ALA A 94 -2.60 9.76 2.45
N ARG A 95 -3.37 10.76 2.01
CA ARG A 95 -4.15 10.64 0.77
C ARG A 95 -3.25 11.03 -0.38
N VAL A 96 -3.17 10.14 -1.36
CA VAL A 96 -2.28 10.30 -2.51
C VAL A 96 -3.02 10.06 -3.81
N ARG A 97 -2.41 10.49 -4.92
CA ARG A 97 -2.78 10.12 -6.28
C ARG A 97 -1.58 9.50 -6.96
N CYS A 98 -1.83 8.43 -7.71
CA CYS A 98 -0.81 7.77 -8.48
C CYS A 98 -1.32 7.39 -9.86
N GLU A 99 -0.46 7.45 -10.88
CA GLU A 99 -0.83 6.99 -12.20
C GLU A 99 -0.89 5.45 -12.26
N PRO A 100 -1.78 4.87 -13.08
CA PRO A 100 -1.92 3.43 -13.34
C PRO A 100 -0.64 2.63 -13.64
N ALA A 101 0.44 3.30 -14.04
CA ALA A 101 1.71 2.73 -14.45
C ALA A 101 2.89 3.19 -13.58
N SER A 102 2.60 3.65 -12.36
CA SER A 102 3.66 4.11 -11.46
C SER A 102 4.59 2.97 -11.04
N VAL A 103 5.86 3.32 -10.85
CA VAL A 103 6.91 2.46 -10.29
C VAL A 103 7.00 2.63 -8.77
N MET A 104 5.84 2.72 -8.12
CA MET A 104 5.73 3.02 -6.68
C MET A 104 6.51 2.00 -5.84
N VAL A 105 6.38 0.71 -6.13
CA VAL A 105 7.06 -0.37 -5.41
C VAL A 105 8.58 -0.21 -5.52
N HIS A 106 9.10 0.15 -6.69
CA HIS A 106 10.53 0.37 -6.90
C HIS A 106 11.09 1.47 -6.02
N HIS A 107 10.39 2.61 -5.97
CA HIS A 107 10.85 3.74 -5.19
C HIS A 107 10.78 3.46 -3.69
N LEU A 108 9.71 2.81 -3.23
CA LEU A 108 9.60 2.42 -1.81
C LEU A 108 10.69 1.42 -1.42
N ALA A 109 10.98 0.43 -2.27
CA ALA A 109 12.06 -0.53 -2.04
C ALA A 109 13.44 0.16 -2.01
N ALA A 110 13.69 1.10 -2.93
CA ALA A 110 14.96 1.83 -2.98
C ALA A 110 15.21 2.69 -1.73
N ILE A 111 14.15 3.19 -1.09
CA ILE A 111 14.25 4.08 0.06
C ILE A 111 14.23 3.31 1.39
N THR A 112 13.34 2.33 1.52
CA THR A 112 13.10 1.63 2.79
C THR A 112 13.78 0.26 2.87
N GLY A 113 14.33 -0.24 1.76
CA GLY A 113 14.95 -1.55 1.63
C GLY A 113 13.98 -2.64 1.17
N GLU A 114 12.68 -2.45 1.37
CA GLU A 114 11.63 -3.41 1.01
C GLU A 114 10.41 -2.67 0.41
N PRO A 115 9.63 -3.29 -0.49
CA PRO A 115 8.50 -2.62 -1.14
C PRO A 115 7.24 -2.52 -0.28
N GLU A 116 7.37 -2.48 1.05
CA GLU A 116 6.23 -2.70 1.95
C GLU A 116 5.35 -1.46 2.10
N PHE A 117 4.05 -1.65 1.94
CA PHE A 117 3.04 -0.66 2.25
C PHE A 117 1.66 -1.29 2.43
N VAL A 118 0.76 -0.53 3.04
CA VAL A 118 -0.67 -0.80 3.00
C VAL A 118 -1.38 0.38 2.34
N ALA A 119 -2.31 0.07 1.46
CA ALA A 119 -3.18 1.01 0.78
C ALA A 119 -4.64 0.75 1.14
N MET A 120 -5.45 1.81 1.16
CA MET A 120 -6.88 1.75 1.43
C MET A 120 -7.65 2.67 0.49
N SER A 121 -8.83 2.26 0.06
CA SER A 121 -9.72 3.11 -0.72
C SER A 121 -10.16 4.32 0.11
N VAL A 122 -10.44 5.45 -0.53
CA VAL A 122 -10.82 6.68 0.21
C VAL A 122 -12.10 6.49 1.04
N ASP A 123 -12.98 5.57 0.64
CA ASP A 123 -14.19 5.19 1.37
C ASP A 123 -13.98 4.10 2.44
N GLY A 124 -12.75 3.58 2.57
CA GLY A 124 -12.38 2.58 3.56
C GLY A 124 -12.90 1.16 3.29
N THR A 125 -13.49 0.90 2.12
CA THR A 125 -14.11 -0.39 1.81
C THR A 125 -13.13 -1.44 1.28
N VAL A 126 -11.94 -1.04 0.83
CA VAL A 126 -10.93 -1.92 0.25
C VAL A 126 -9.58 -1.65 0.91
N VAL A 127 -8.86 -2.70 1.26
CA VAL A 127 -7.47 -2.65 1.73
C VAL A 127 -6.61 -3.55 0.87
N CYS A 128 -5.42 -3.09 0.52
CA CYS A 128 -4.41 -3.89 -0.14
C CYS A 128 -3.08 -3.74 0.59
N GLY A 129 -2.48 -4.85 0.98
CA GLY A 129 -1.13 -4.89 1.51
C GLY A 129 -0.15 -5.39 0.47
N VAL A 130 1.06 -4.82 0.47
CA VAL A 130 2.25 -5.39 -0.14
C VAL A 130 3.25 -5.62 0.99
N THR A 131 3.61 -6.89 1.23
CA THR A 131 4.50 -7.29 2.34
C THR A 131 5.60 -8.20 1.84
N THR A 132 6.78 -8.11 2.45
CA THR A 132 7.89 -9.00 2.16
C THR A 132 7.85 -10.19 3.13
N GLU A 133 7.71 -11.38 2.57
CA GLU A 133 7.92 -12.65 3.27
C GLU A 133 9.27 -13.24 2.83
N GLU A 134 9.89 -14.12 3.64
CA GLU A 134 11.31 -14.55 3.53
C GLU A 134 11.87 -14.72 2.10
N TYR A 135 11.06 -15.22 1.15
CA TYR A 135 11.47 -15.40 -0.25
C TYR A 135 10.54 -14.77 -1.28
N ASP A 136 9.41 -14.19 -0.87
CA ASP A 136 8.35 -13.77 -1.77
C ASP A 136 7.75 -12.43 -1.32
N VAL A 137 7.25 -11.66 -2.26
CA VAL A 137 6.39 -10.51 -1.95
C VAL A 137 4.94 -10.96 -2.05
N TRP A 138 4.18 -10.71 -1.00
CA TRP A 138 2.77 -11.03 -0.93
C TRP A 138 1.94 -9.78 -1.21
N ILE A 139 0.99 -9.91 -2.14
CA ILE A 139 -0.04 -8.90 -2.39
C ILE A 139 -1.36 -9.43 -1.84
N ILE A 140 -1.93 -8.71 -0.88
CA ILE A 140 -3.10 -9.15 -0.12
C ILE A 140 -4.21 -8.14 -0.32
N LEU A 141 -5.28 -8.52 -1.03
CA LEU A 141 -6.46 -7.69 -1.21
C LEU A 141 -7.58 -8.16 -0.27
N LYS A 142 -8.17 -7.23 0.49
CA LYS A 142 -9.30 -7.45 1.38
C LYS A 142 -10.38 -6.42 1.13
N HIS A 143 -11.62 -6.86 1.16
CA HIS A 143 -12.75 -5.95 1.23
C HIS A 143 -13.21 -5.87 2.68
N PHE A 144 -13.33 -4.66 3.21
CA PHE A 144 -14.12 -4.44 4.41
C PHE A 144 -15.58 -4.65 4.04
N ARG A 145 -16.15 -5.75 4.52
CA ARG A 145 -17.60 -5.80 4.67
C ARG A 145 -17.96 -4.83 5.76
N ASN A 146 -18.76 -3.83 5.42
CA ASN A 146 -19.52 -3.09 6.40
C ASN A 146 -20.58 -4.05 6.94
N ASP A 147 -20.18 -4.97 7.81
CA ASP A 147 -21.12 -5.67 8.66
C ASP A 147 -21.67 -4.59 9.60
N ALA A 148 -22.77 -4.00 9.15
CA ALA A 148 -23.44 -2.91 9.80
C ALA A 148 -23.84 -3.32 11.23
N VAL A 149 -23.36 -2.52 12.18
CA VAL A 149 -23.88 -2.28 13.54
C VAL A 149 -23.91 -3.46 14.51
#